data_AF-A0A4W4H2K5-F1
#
_entry.id   AF-A0A4W4H2K5-F1
#
_cell.length_a   1.000
_cell.length_b   1.000
_cell.length_c   1.000
_cell.angle_alpha   90.00
_cell.angle_beta   90.00
_cell.angle_gamma   90.00
#
_symmetry.space_group_name_H-M   'P 1'
#
loop_
_entity.id
_entity.type
_entity.pdbx_description
1 polymer ?
#
loop_
_entity_poly.entity_id
_entity_poly.type
_entity_poly.pdbx_seq_one_letter_code
_entity_poly.pdbx_strand_id
1 'polypeptide(L)'
;MDRQDPTVFGMEQKDRVTVFDQDSLGLYPYFSNDGRPVNGGLPQYTSLDLHLQRVVRDMAWTQPQDPAAPGLGVLRWEEWAPQWSRNRGKQRKYLEESRVLLWGFFPNWSPEEVEKWAQVDFGAAAQSMLMETLRELNRFYPQRLWGLAPYPSCYSSDPAQMLLANYTGSCTAAEMALNDELMWLWKQSSALYPILSLEKLPAGTKGTWLYATDQIREALRLAALAGKSYDLPVFPLVNSVYTSSSTFLSQVITL
;
A
#
# COMPACT_ATOMS: atom_id res chain seq x y z
N MET A 1 10.98 33.53 8.75
CA MET A 1 11.70 32.70 7.76
C MET A 1 10.78 32.59 6.57
N ASP A 2 11.13 33.24 5.46
CA ASP A 2 10.38 33.11 4.21
C ASP A 2 10.46 31.65 3.75
N ARG A 3 9.31 31.01 3.65
CA ARG A 3 9.21 29.64 3.13
C ARG A 3 9.41 29.76 1.62
N GLN A 4 10.58 29.36 1.14
CA GLN A 4 10.87 29.35 -0.31
C GLN A 4 9.77 28.60 -1.05
N ASP A 5 9.35 29.15 -2.17
CA ASP A 5 8.38 28.53 -3.07
C ASP A 5 8.93 27.17 -3.56
N PRO A 6 8.28 26.04 -3.22
CA PRO A 6 8.75 24.71 -3.60
C PRO A 6 8.86 24.51 -5.11
N THR A 7 8.08 25.28 -5.90
CA THR A 7 8.09 25.16 -7.37
C THR A 7 9.44 25.52 -7.98
N VAL A 8 10.27 26.32 -7.29
CA VAL A 8 11.65 26.64 -7.70
C VAL A 8 12.55 25.40 -7.75
N PHE A 9 12.20 24.35 -6.99
CA PHE A 9 12.89 23.06 -6.99
C PHE A 9 12.24 22.03 -7.93
N GLY A 10 11.31 22.46 -8.79
CA GLY A 10 10.55 21.56 -9.64
C GLY A 10 9.51 20.71 -8.89
N MET A 11 9.17 21.09 -7.65
CA MET A 11 8.11 20.42 -6.90
C MET A 11 6.74 20.86 -7.41
N GLU A 12 5.87 19.88 -7.68
CA GLU A 12 4.48 20.13 -8.06
C GLU A 12 3.67 20.71 -6.89
N GLN A 13 2.62 21.46 -7.22
CA GLN A 13 1.73 22.05 -6.22
C GLN A 13 0.90 20.97 -5.50
N LYS A 14 0.54 21.24 -4.24
CA LYS A 14 -0.15 20.30 -3.33
C LYS A 14 -1.47 19.77 -3.88
N ASP A 15 -2.16 20.55 -4.70
CA ASP A 15 -3.47 20.24 -5.30
C ASP A 15 -3.43 19.13 -6.36
N ARG A 16 -2.23 18.75 -6.83
CA ARG A 16 -2.05 17.66 -7.80
C ARG A 16 -1.85 16.29 -7.18
N VAL A 17 -1.71 16.18 -5.86
CA VAL A 17 -1.55 14.91 -5.14
C VAL A 17 -2.66 14.77 -4.10
N THR A 18 -3.43 13.69 -4.18
CA THR A 18 -4.36 13.31 -3.11
C THR A 18 -3.96 11.98 -2.51
N VAL A 19 -3.90 11.94 -1.17
CA VAL A 19 -3.66 10.73 -0.39
C VAL A 19 -4.90 10.45 0.43
N PHE A 20 -5.41 9.22 0.33
CA PHE A 20 -6.50 8.72 1.13
C PHE A 20 -5.97 7.72 2.16
N ASP A 21 -6.05 8.10 3.42
CA ASP A 21 -5.85 7.24 4.59
C ASP A 21 -7.08 6.38 4.89
N GLN A 22 -6.97 5.50 5.89
CA GLN A 22 -7.97 4.48 6.27
C GLN A 22 -9.40 5.00 6.49
N ASP A 23 -9.59 6.27 6.87
CA ASP A 23 -10.88 6.87 7.25
C ASP A 23 -11.36 7.95 6.27
N SER A 24 -10.65 8.13 5.15
CA SER A 24 -10.84 9.26 4.24
C SER A 24 -11.52 8.92 2.92
N LEU A 25 -11.71 7.63 2.61
CA LEU A 25 -12.37 7.18 1.39
C LEU A 25 -13.13 5.87 1.61
N GLY A 26 -14.42 5.88 1.30
CA GLY A 26 -15.23 4.66 1.33
C GLY A 26 -15.48 4.16 2.75
N LEU A 27 -15.86 2.90 2.85
CA LEU A 27 -15.97 2.18 4.13
C LEU A 27 -14.82 1.18 4.25
N TYR A 28 -13.58 1.64 4.16
CA TYR A 28 -12.43 0.75 4.32
C TYR A 28 -12.42 0.15 5.73
N PRO A 29 -12.36 -1.19 5.89
CA PRO A 29 -12.41 -1.83 7.20
C PRO A 29 -11.04 -1.88 7.84
N TYR A 30 -11.01 -1.56 9.13
CA TYR A 30 -9.81 -1.63 9.95
C TYR A 30 -10.17 -1.77 11.43
N PHE A 31 -9.18 -2.08 12.26
CA PHE A 31 -9.33 -2.02 13.71
C PHE A 31 -8.68 -0.74 14.24
N SER A 32 -9.41 0.02 15.06
CA SER A 32 -8.86 1.19 15.75
C SER A 32 -7.76 0.81 16.75
N ASN A 33 -7.05 1.82 17.28
CA ASN A 33 -5.96 1.60 18.25
C ASN A 33 -6.40 0.87 19.54
N ASP A 34 -7.67 0.99 19.94
CA ASP A 34 -8.28 0.25 21.06
C ASP A 34 -8.85 -1.12 20.64
N GLY A 35 -8.60 -1.54 19.40
CA GLY A 35 -8.95 -2.86 18.86
C GLY A 35 -10.41 -2.99 18.41
N ARG A 36 -11.17 -1.89 18.30
CA ARG A 36 -12.57 -1.93 17.89
C ARG A 36 -12.69 -2.02 16.36
N PRO A 37 -13.63 -2.82 15.83
CA PRO A 37 -13.84 -2.90 14.39
C PRO A 37 -14.48 -1.61 13.87
N VAL A 38 -13.85 -0.98 12.88
CA VAL A 38 -14.41 0.11 12.09
C VAL A 38 -14.82 -0.44 10.73
N ASN A 39 -16.03 -0.07 10.27
CA ASN A 39 -16.64 -0.60 9.04
C ASN A 39 -16.71 -2.14 9.01
N GLY A 40 -16.80 -2.79 10.19
CA GLY A 40 -16.81 -4.25 10.32
C GLY A 40 -15.42 -4.87 10.54
N GLY A 41 -14.33 -4.10 10.46
CA GLY A 41 -12.97 -4.53 10.80
C GLY A 41 -12.29 -5.48 9.79
N LEU A 42 -13.06 -6.24 9.03
CA LEU A 42 -12.58 -7.24 8.07
C LEU A 42 -13.21 -7.02 6.69
N PRO A 43 -12.46 -7.17 5.58
CA PRO A 43 -12.99 -7.00 4.23
C PRO A 43 -14.17 -7.93 3.93
N GLN A 44 -14.13 -9.18 4.37
CA GLN A 44 -15.21 -10.16 4.15
C GLN A 44 -16.46 -9.93 5.01
N TYR A 45 -16.40 -9.01 5.99
CA TYR A 45 -17.54 -8.64 6.82
C TYR A 45 -18.13 -7.27 6.45
N THR A 46 -17.46 -6.52 5.59
CA THR A 46 -17.90 -5.22 5.10
C THR A 46 -18.70 -5.38 3.80
N SER A 47 -19.86 -4.74 3.71
CA SER A 47 -20.61 -4.68 2.46
C SER A 47 -19.83 -3.89 1.40
N LEU A 48 -19.44 -4.57 0.31
CA LEU A 48 -18.77 -3.96 -0.83
C LEU A 48 -19.65 -2.88 -1.48
N ASP A 49 -20.95 -3.11 -1.62
CA ASP A 49 -21.88 -2.14 -2.23
C ASP A 49 -21.94 -0.84 -1.42
N LEU A 50 -22.07 -0.94 -0.08
CA LEU A 50 -22.08 0.24 0.79
C LEU A 50 -20.71 0.94 0.78
N HIS A 51 -19.62 0.18 0.72
CA HIS A 51 -18.28 0.73 0.57
C HIS A 51 -18.18 1.57 -0.71
N LEU A 52 -18.57 1.02 -1.87
CA LEU A 52 -18.47 1.71 -3.16
C LEU A 52 -19.43 2.91 -3.25
N GLN A 53 -20.65 2.81 -2.71
CA GLN A 53 -21.55 3.98 -2.60
C GLN A 53 -20.90 5.11 -1.80
N ARG A 54 -20.19 4.76 -0.72
CA ARG A 54 -19.45 5.73 0.08
C ARG A 54 -18.26 6.31 -0.68
N VAL A 55 -17.50 5.50 -1.41
CA VAL A 55 -16.41 5.97 -2.30
C VAL A 55 -16.94 7.01 -3.27
N VAL A 56 -18.02 6.71 -4.00
CA VAL A 56 -18.63 7.65 -4.96
C VAL A 56 -19.01 8.97 -4.29
N ARG A 57 -19.59 8.91 -3.09
CA ARG A 57 -19.96 10.10 -2.35
C ARG A 57 -18.72 10.90 -1.93
N ASP A 58 -17.73 10.27 -1.33
CA ASP A 58 -16.53 10.95 -0.81
C ASP A 58 -15.73 11.61 -1.96
N MET A 59 -15.69 10.99 -3.14
CA MET A 59 -15.06 11.55 -4.33
C MET A 59 -15.71 12.87 -4.79
N ALA A 60 -17.04 12.98 -4.69
CA ALA A 60 -17.75 14.22 -5.04
C ALA A 60 -17.41 15.41 -4.12
N TRP A 61 -16.89 15.16 -2.91
CA TRP A 61 -16.57 16.20 -1.93
C TRP A 61 -15.08 16.56 -1.84
N THR A 62 -14.18 15.66 -2.23
CA THR A 62 -12.75 15.74 -1.88
C THR A 62 -11.82 16.07 -3.04
N GLN A 63 -12.24 15.83 -4.29
CA GLN A 63 -11.39 16.00 -5.47
C GLN A 63 -11.70 17.28 -6.24
N PRO A 64 -10.81 17.72 -7.16
CA PRO A 64 -11.11 18.85 -8.03
C PRO A 64 -12.45 18.65 -8.75
N GLN A 65 -13.16 19.76 -8.95
CA GLN A 65 -14.43 19.78 -9.71
C GLN A 65 -14.23 19.43 -11.18
N ASP A 66 -12.99 19.38 -11.68
CA ASP A 66 -12.66 18.92 -13.02
C ASP A 66 -12.16 17.45 -12.99
N PRO A 67 -13.01 16.48 -13.40
CA PRO A 67 -12.63 15.08 -13.60
C PRO A 67 -11.46 14.85 -14.55
N ALA A 68 -11.20 15.79 -15.46
CA ALA A 68 -10.10 15.70 -16.43
C ALA A 68 -8.78 16.24 -15.88
N ALA A 69 -8.76 16.82 -14.67
CA ALA A 69 -7.55 17.36 -14.08
C ALA A 69 -6.54 16.22 -13.77
N PRO A 70 -5.34 16.24 -14.38
CA PRO A 70 -4.32 15.24 -14.10
C PRO A 70 -3.75 15.39 -12.69
N GLY A 71 -3.39 14.27 -12.08
CA GLY A 71 -2.82 14.24 -10.73
C GLY A 71 -2.51 12.84 -10.23
N LEU A 72 -1.96 12.76 -9.03
CA LEU A 72 -1.64 11.52 -8.33
C LEU A 72 -2.74 11.22 -7.31
N GLY A 73 -3.20 9.97 -7.29
CA GLY A 73 -4.19 9.48 -6.37
C GLY A 73 -3.68 8.25 -5.62
N VAL A 74 -3.40 8.42 -4.33
CA VAL A 74 -2.76 7.39 -3.50
C VAL A 74 -3.77 6.85 -2.49
N LEU A 75 -4.06 5.55 -2.55
CA LEU A 75 -4.75 4.84 -1.48
C LEU A 75 -3.70 4.33 -0.50
N ARG A 76 -3.50 5.04 0.62
CA ARG A 76 -2.55 4.66 1.67
C ARG A 76 -3.29 3.80 2.70
N TRP A 77 -3.51 2.56 2.32
CA TRP A 77 -4.25 1.57 3.10
C TRP A 77 -3.29 0.50 3.60
N GLU A 78 -2.72 0.76 4.79
CA GLU A 78 -1.64 -0.04 5.38
C GLU A 78 -2.14 -1.01 6.47
N GLU A 79 -3.43 -0.94 6.79
CA GLU A 79 -3.99 -1.64 7.94
C GLU A 79 -3.98 -3.16 7.78
N TRP A 80 -4.12 -3.67 6.56
CA TRP A 80 -3.99 -5.09 6.23
C TRP A 80 -3.41 -5.27 4.84
N ALA A 81 -2.80 -6.44 4.59
CA ALA A 81 -2.35 -6.85 3.27
C ALA A 81 -3.39 -7.76 2.61
N PRO A 82 -3.66 -7.65 1.30
CA PRO A 82 -4.62 -8.53 0.63
C PRO A 82 -4.16 -9.99 0.58
N GLN A 83 -2.87 -10.25 0.77
CA GLN A 83 -2.31 -11.59 0.89
C GLN A 83 -2.27 -12.03 2.35
N TRP A 84 -2.97 -13.13 2.68
CA TRP A 84 -3.06 -13.70 4.03
C TRP A 84 -1.70 -13.79 4.74
N SER A 85 -0.70 -14.36 4.08
CA SER A 85 0.65 -14.60 4.62
C SER A 85 1.47 -13.33 4.92
N ARG A 86 1.06 -12.18 4.38
CA ARG A 86 1.72 -10.87 4.61
C ARG A 86 1.16 -10.12 5.81
N ASN A 87 0.06 -10.55 6.40
CA ASN A 87 -0.51 -9.95 7.62
C ASN A 87 0.26 -10.40 8.86
N ARG A 88 1.37 -9.71 9.16
CA ARG A 88 2.31 -10.02 10.27
C ARG A 88 2.27 -8.96 11.36
N GLY A 89 2.94 -9.22 12.49
CA GLY A 89 3.05 -8.25 13.58
C GLY A 89 1.68 -7.81 14.11
N LYS A 90 1.37 -6.51 14.01
CA LYS A 90 0.07 -5.91 14.39
C LYS A 90 -1.09 -6.36 13.50
N GLN A 91 -0.82 -6.71 12.24
CA GLN A 91 -1.85 -7.15 11.28
C GLN A 91 -2.31 -8.60 11.53
N ARG A 92 -1.68 -9.35 12.44
CA ARG A 92 -2.16 -10.71 12.80
C ARG A 92 -3.58 -10.73 13.34
N LYS A 93 -4.04 -9.61 13.92
CA LYS A 93 -5.42 -9.45 14.37
C LYS A 93 -6.43 -9.71 13.25
N TYR A 94 -6.14 -9.30 12.01
CA TYR A 94 -7.04 -9.58 10.87
C TYR A 94 -7.18 -11.08 10.60
N LEU A 95 -6.10 -11.86 10.76
CA LEU A 95 -6.14 -13.31 10.62
C LEU A 95 -6.93 -13.97 11.75
N GLU A 96 -6.72 -13.52 12.99
CA GLU A 96 -7.40 -14.01 14.18
C GLU A 96 -8.91 -13.75 14.12
N GLU A 97 -9.30 -12.51 13.83
CA GLU A 97 -10.70 -12.10 13.76
C GLU A 97 -11.40 -12.76 12.55
N SER A 98 -10.69 -13.02 11.44
CA SER A 98 -11.23 -13.78 10.31
C SER A 98 -11.59 -15.22 10.70
N ARG A 99 -10.77 -15.88 11.51
CA ARG A 99 -11.08 -17.22 12.04
C ARG A 99 -12.25 -17.17 13.02
N VAL A 100 -12.28 -16.19 13.92
CA VAL A 100 -13.38 -16.00 14.88
C VAL A 100 -14.71 -15.79 14.15
N LEU A 101 -14.70 -14.96 13.10
CA LEU A 101 -15.87 -14.71 12.27
C LEU A 101 -16.43 -16.01 11.68
N LEU A 102 -15.59 -16.81 11.03
CA LEU A 102 -16.05 -18.06 10.42
C LEU A 102 -16.47 -19.10 11.44
N TRP A 103 -15.76 -19.21 12.57
CA TRP A 103 -16.15 -20.12 13.62
C TRP A 103 -17.52 -19.76 14.24
N GLY A 104 -17.84 -18.46 14.30
CA GLY A 104 -19.16 -17.99 14.71
C GLY A 104 -20.30 -18.43 13.78
N PHE A 105 -20.04 -18.48 12.46
CA PHE A 105 -21.02 -18.98 11.47
C PHE A 105 -21.05 -20.51 11.38
N PHE A 106 -19.91 -21.17 11.57
CA PHE A 106 -19.72 -22.60 11.38
C PHE A 106 -19.06 -23.26 12.60
N PRO A 107 -19.78 -23.38 13.74
CA PRO A 107 -19.20 -23.83 15.01
C PRO A 107 -18.73 -25.28 14.99
N ASN A 108 -19.19 -26.09 14.03
CA ASN A 108 -18.85 -27.51 13.90
C ASN A 108 -17.64 -27.77 13.00
N TRP A 109 -17.07 -26.74 12.37
CA TRP A 109 -15.87 -26.90 11.52
C TRP A 109 -14.63 -27.21 12.36
N SER A 110 -13.73 -28.01 11.77
CA SER A 110 -12.41 -28.24 12.35
C SER A 110 -11.55 -26.97 12.31
N PRO A 111 -10.52 -26.85 13.15
CA PRO A 111 -9.57 -25.75 13.07
C PRO A 111 -8.94 -25.57 11.69
N GLU A 112 -8.65 -26.68 10.99
CA GLU A 112 -8.09 -26.68 9.64
C GLU A 112 -9.09 -26.16 8.60
N GLU A 113 -10.37 -26.51 8.73
CA GLU A 113 -11.44 -25.99 7.87
C GLU A 113 -11.61 -24.48 8.07
N VAL A 114 -11.64 -24.02 9.33
CA VAL A 114 -11.73 -22.59 9.67
C VAL A 114 -10.54 -21.83 9.10
N GLU A 115 -9.31 -22.30 9.28
CA GLU A 115 -8.12 -21.62 8.74
C GLU A 115 -8.17 -21.53 7.21
N LYS A 116 -8.47 -22.64 6.54
CA LYS A 116 -8.53 -22.69 5.07
C LYS A 116 -9.56 -21.72 4.52
N TRP A 117 -10.78 -21.72 5.05
CA TRP A 117 -11.83 -20.85 4.56
C TRP A 117 -11.64 -19.40 4.99
N ALA A 118 -11.04 -19.13 6.16
CA ALA A 118 -10.73 -17.76 6.57
C ALA A 118 -9.74 -17.11 5.60
N GLN A 119 -8.73 -17.87 5.16
CA GLN A 119 -7.79 -17.43 4.14
C GLN A 119 -8.48 -17.13 2.81
N VAL A 120 -9.37 -18.00 2.35
CA VAL A 120 -10.10 -17.84 1.09
C VAL A 120 -11.00 -16.60 1.13
N ASP A 121 -11.85 -16.49 2.15
CA ASP A 121 -12.82 -15.41 2.26
C ASP A 121 -12.15 -14.05 2.44
N PHE A 122 -11.13 -13.97 3.31
CA PHE A 122 -10.34 -12.75 3.49
C PHE A 122 -9.67 -12.31 2.18
N GLY A 123 -8.98 -13.23 1.49
CA GLY A 123 -8.26 -12.91 0.26
C GLY A 123 -9.20 -12.46 -0.86
N ALA A 124 -10.33 -13.16 -1.05
CA ALA A 124 -11.33 -12.82 -2.06
C ALA A 124 -11.99 -11.47 -1.81
N ALA A 125 -12.35 -11.17 -0.55
CA ALA A 125 -12.97 -9.91 -0.19
C ALA A 125 -11.97 -8.74 -0.25
N ALA A 126 -10.73 -8.95 0.21
CA ALA A 126 -9.66 -7.97 0.11
C ALA A 126 -9.38 -7.60 -1.34
N GLN A 127 -9.22 -8.59 -2.22
CA GLN A 127 -9.02 -8.36 -3.66
C GLN A 127 -10.21 -7.60 -4.27
N SER A 128 -11.44 -8.02 -4.00
CA SER A 128 -12.64 -7.38 -4.55
C SER A 128 -12.75 -5.93 -4.11
N MET A 129 -12.54 -5.64 -2.83
CA MET A 129 -12.60 -4.28 -2.31
C MET A 129 -11.57 -3.36 -2.97
N LEU A 130 -10.32 -3.81 -3.08
CA LEU A 130 -9.25 -3.01 -3.69
C LEU A 130 -9.48 -2.79 -5.20
N MET A 131 -9.86 -3.86 -5.91
CA MET A 131 -10.08 -3.79 -7.37
C MET A 131 -11.26 -2.89 -7.72
N GLU A 132 -12.40 -3.06 -7.06
CA GLU A 132 -13.60 -2.29 -7.36
C GLU A 132 -13.45 -0.82 -6.94
N THR A 133 -12.74 -0.55 -5.83
CA THR A 133 -12.40 0.82 -5.45
C THR A 133 -11.57 1.50 -6.53
N LEU A 134 -10.46 0.88 -6.96
CA LEU A 134 -9.63 1.43 -8.03
C LEU A 134 -10.39 1.58 -9.34
N ARG A 135 -11.33 0.68 -9.64
CA ARG A 135 -12.21 0.79 -10.81
C ARG A 135 -13.09 2.02 -10.75
N GLU A 136 -13.77 2.27 -9.63
CA GLU A 136 -14.58 3.47 -9.44
C GLU A 136 -13.73 4.75 -9.52
N LEU A 137 -12.55 4.76 -8.90
CA LEU A 137 -11.65 5.91 -8.95
C LEU A 137 -11.20 6.25 -10.38
N ASN A 138 -10.79 5.25 -11.16
CA ASN A 138 -10.43 5.46 -12.57
C ASN A 138 -11.64 5.85 -13.42
N ARG A 139 -12.86 5.42 -13.06
CA ARG A 139 -14.08 5.81 -13.77
C ARG A 139 -14.43 7.28 -13.54
N PHE A 140 -14.30 7.77 -12.31
CA PHE A 140 -14.61 9.16 -11.96
C PHE A 140 -13.49 10.14 -12.35
N TYR A 141 -12.23 9.75 -12.19
CA TYR A 141 -11.06 10.60 -12.47
C TYR A 141 -10.07 9.87 -13.38
N PRO A 142 -10.38 9.73 -14.68
CA PRO A 142 -9.62 8.91 -15.61
C PRO A 142 -8.22 9.46 -15.93
N GLN A 143 -7.99 10.76 -15.70
CA GLN A 143 -6.68 11.40 -15.92
C GLN A 143 -5.78 11.38 -14.67
N ARG A 144 -6.29 10.84 -13.55
CA ARG A 144 -5.50 10.67 -12.33
C ARG A 144 -4.84 9.29 -12.30
N LEU A 145 -3.62 9.27 -11.79
CA LEU A 145 -2.81 8.08 -11.64
C LEU A 145 -3.09 7.46 -10.27
N TRP A 146 -3.94 6.45 -10.23
CA TRP A 146 -4.40 5.76 -9.03
C TRP A 146 -3.53 4.54 -8.72
N GLY A 147 -3.24 4.35 -7.44
CA GLY A 147 -2.51 3.19 -6.97
C GLY A 147 -2.55 3.06 -5.46
N LEU A 148 -2.08 1.92 -4.97
CA LEU A 148 -2.01 1.62 -3.55
C LEU A 148 -0.60 1.84 -3.01
N ALA A 149 -0.51 2.51 -1.86
CA ALA A 149 0.67 2.49 -1.00
C ALA A 149 0.46 1.47 0.13
N PRO A 150 1.50 0.69 0.51
CA PRO A 150 2.92 0.85 0.16
C PRO A 150 3.37 -0.08 -0.98
N TYR A 151 2.51 -0.36 -1.97
CA TYR A 151 2.75 -1.44 -2.94
C TYR A 151 3.51 -1.00 -4.20
N PRO A 152 4.39 -1.86 -4.73
CA PRO A 152 4.83 -3.15 -4.15
C PRO A 152 5.80 -2.96 -2.97
N SER A 153 6.02 -4.02 -2.19
CA SER A 153 7.01 -4.04 -1.10
C SER A 153 7.86 -5.29 -1.19
N CYS A 154 9.16 -5.15 -0.89
CA CYS A 154 10.09 -6.26 -0.75
C CYS A 154 10.31 -6.71 0.69
N TYR A 155 9.69 -6.02 1.67
CA TYR A 155 9.82 -6.30 3.11
C TYR A 155 11.28 -6.44 3.61
N SER A 156 12.22 -5.80 2.92
CA SER A 156 13.67 -5.87 3.17
C SER A 156 14.20 -4.68 3.95
N SER A 157 13.32 -3.95 4.66
CA SER A 157 13.64 -2.71 5.37
C SER A 157 14.16 -2.90 6.80
N ASP A 158 14.42 -4.14 7.23
CA ASP A 158 14.91 -4.46 8.58
C ASP A 158 16.36 -3.96 8.77
N PRO A 159 16.62 -3.01 9.71
CA PRO A 159 17.96 -2.48 9.95
C PRO A 159 18.99 -3.56 10.27
N ALA A 160 18.60 -4.62 10.99
CA ALA A 160 19.51 -5.69 11.36
C ALA A 160 19.99 -6.47 10.13
N GLN A 161 19.12 -6.66 9.13
CA GLN A 161 19.48 -7.30 7.87
C GLN A 161 20.35 -6.39 7.01
N MET A 162 20.04 -5.09 6.95
CA MET A 162 20.80 -4.11 6.17
C MET A 162 22.27 -3.95 6.62
N LEU A 163 22.58 -4.35 7.85
CA LEU A 163 23.94 -4.32 8.41
C LEU A 163 24.78 -5.54 8.04
N LEU A 164 24.18 -6.61 7.51
CA LEU A 164 24.90 -7.82 7.15
C LEU A 164 25.84 -7.56 5.97
N ALA A 165 27.06 -8.11 6.04
CA ALA A 165 28.07 -7.93 4.98
C ALA A 165 27.64 -8.50 3.62
N ASN A 166 26.76 -9.51 3.62
CA ASN A 166 26.19 -10.13 2.43
C ASN A 166 24.83 -9.55 2.03
N TYR A 167 24.38 -8.46 2.64
CA TYR A 167 23.13 -7.80 2.26
C TYR A 167 23.28 -7.17 0.89
N THR A 168 22.45 -7.59 -0.06
CA THR A 168 22.47 -7.09 -1.45
C THR A 168 21.40 -6.06 -1.74
N GLY A 169 20.44 -5.86 -0.84
CA GLY A 169 19.20 -5.09 -1.09
C GLY A 169 18.12 -5.87 -1.82
N SER A 170 18.49 -6.97 -2.49
CA SER A 170 17.66 -7.63 -3.49
C SER A 170 16.37 -8.18 -2.89
N CYS A 171 15.26 -7.89 -3.58
CA CYS A 171 13.98 -8.52 -3.31
C CYS A 171 14.15 -10.05 -3.39
N THR A 172 13.75 -10.77 -2.35
CA THR A 172 13.90 -12.23 -2.36
C THR A 172 12.96 -12.85 -3.40
N ALA A 173 13.33 -14.01 -3.94
CA ALA A 173 12.48 -14.72 -4.90
C ALA A 173 11.07 -15.03 -4.35
N ALA A 174 10.96 -15.27 -3.03
CA ALA A 174 9.68 -15.48 -2.37
C ALA A 174 8.83 -14.21 -2.35
N GLU A 175 9.43 -13.05 -2.05
CA GLU A 175 8.70 -11.76 -2.06
C GLU A 175 8.33 -11.31 -3.48
N MET A 176 9.19 -11.57 -4.47
CA MET A 176 8.86 -11.35 -5.88
C MET A 176 7.69 -12.23 -6.34
N ALA A 177 7.67 -13.51 -5.95
CA ALA A 177 6.57 -14.41 -6.26
C ALA A 177 5.25 -13.95 -5.61
N LEU A 178 5.30 -13.48 -4.36
CA LEU A 178 4.13 -12.86 -3.72
C LEU A 178 3.69 -11.58 -4.44
N ASN A 179 4.62 -10.78 -4.96
CA ASN A 179 4.24 -9.62 -5.78
C ASN A 179 3.64 -10.03 -7.13
N ASP A 180 4.06 -11.15 -7.71
CA ASP A 180 3.48 -11.69 -8.94
C ASP A 180 2.04 -12.20 -8.72
N GLU A 181 1.70 -12.71 -7.53
CA GLU A 181 0.31 -13.07 -7.20
C GLU A 181 -0.65 -11.86 -7.24
N LEU A 182 -0.12 -10.63 -7.08
CA LEU A 182 -0.88 -9.40 -7.14
C LEU A 182 -1.00 -8.81 -8.56
N MET A 183 -0.80 -9.61 -9.62
CA MET A 183 -0.99 -9.15 -11.01
C MET A 183 -2.33 -8.44 -11.26
N TRP A 184 -3.39 -8.83 -10.55
CA TRP A 184 -4.70 -8.18 -10.62
C TRP A 184 -4.67 -6.74 -10.13
N LEU A 185 -3.84 -6.42 -9.14
CA LEU A 185 -3.68 -5.08 -8.58
C LEU A 185 -2.94 -4.19 -9.58
N TRP A 186 -1.81 -4.67 -10.10
CA TRP A 186 -1.00 -3.92 -11.07
C TRP A 186 -1.79 -3.59 -12.34
N LYS A 187 -2.57 -4.55 -12.85
CA LYS A 187 -3.45 -4.34 -14.01
C LYS A 187 -4.55 -3.30 -13.76
N GLN A 188 -5.00 -3.17 -12.51
CA GLN A 188 -6.06 -2.24 -12.13
C GLN A 188 -5.53 -0.84 -11.78
N SER A 189 -4.26 -0.73 -11.37
CA SER A 189 -3.59 0.54 -11.09
C SER A 189 -3.24 1.32 -12.37
N SER A 190 -3.03 2.63 -12.21
CA SER A 190 -2.44 3.52 -13.22
C SER A 190 -1.11 4.14 -12.77
N ALA A 191 -0.68 3.93 -11.53
CA ALA A 191 0.68 4.16 -11.03
C ALA A 191 1.02 3.24 -9.85
N LEU A 192 2.31 3.12 -9.52
CA LEU A 192 2.80 2.39 -8.34
C LEU A 192 3.38 3.36 -7.30
N TYR A 193 3.10 3.10 -6.02
CA TYR A 193 3.45 3.98 -4.90
C TYR A 193 4.18 3.22 -3.78
N PRO A 194 5.40 2.69 -4.03
CA PRO A 194 6.17 2.05 -2.99
C PRO A 194 6.58 3.07 -1.92
N ILE A 195 6.53 2.69 -0.64
CA ILE A 195 7.08 3.50 0.45
C ILE A 195 8.55 3.11 0.67
N LEU A 196 9.44 4.11 0.71
CA LEU A 196 10.85 3.92 1.05
C LEU A 196 11.07 4.23 2.54
N SER A 197 11.14 3.17 3.35
CA SER A 197 11.45 3.25 4.77
C SER A 197 12.97 3.34 4.96
N LEU A 198 13.49 4.57 5.01
CA LEU A 198 14.93 4.81 5.11
C LEU A 198 15.38 4.80 6.57
N GLU A 199 16.32 3.93 6.90
CA GLU A 199 16.87 3.78 8.24
C GLU A 199 18.24 4.44 8.39
N LYS A 200 18.50 4.96 9.60
CA LYS A 200 19.78 5.58 9.92
C LYS A 200 20.78 4.51 10.34
N LEU A 201 21.63 4.11 9.40
CA LEU A 201 22.68 3.13 9.64
C LEU A 201 24.02 3.80 9.96
N PRO A 202 24.98 3.08 10.58
CA PRO A 202 26.34 3.57 10.80
C PRO A 202 26.99 4.07 9.50
N ALA A 203 27.85 5.08 9.62
CA ALA A 203 28.56 5.63 8.48
C ALA A 203 29.38 4.55 7.75
N GLY A 204 29.40 4.62 6.41
CA GLY A 204 30.10 3.66 5.55
C GLY A 204 29.29 2.42 5.18
N THR A 205 28.09 2.24 5.73
CA THR A 205 27.18 1.16 5.32
C THR A 205 26.40 1.56 4.04
N LYS A 206 26.21 0.60 3.12
CA LYS A 206 25.43 0.79 1.89
C LYS A 206 23.99 0.25 1.98
N GLY A 207 23.60 -0.32 3.13
CA GLY A 207 22.33 -1.05 3.30
C GLY A 207 21.10 -0.25 2.88
N THR A 208 20.95 0.98 3.38
CA THR A 208 19.82 1.86 3.04
C THR A 208 19.76 2.20 1.54
N TRP A 209 20.92 2.39 0.89
CA TRP A 209 20.98 2.65 -0.55
C TRP A 209 20.63 1.42 -1.39
N LEU A 210 21.14 0.24 -0.99
CA LEU A 210 20.82 -1.04 -1.64
C LEU A 210 19.33 -1.36 -1.54
N TYR A 211 18.75 -1.21 -0.34
CA TYR A 211 17.32 -1.35 -0.09
C TYR A 211 16.49 -0.46 -1.02
N ALA A 212 16.76 0.85 -1.04
CA ALA A 212 15.98 1.79 -1.84
C ALA A 212 16.09 1.48 -3.34
N THR A 213 17.29 1.14 -3.81
CA THR A 213 17.56 0.77 -5.20
C THR A 213 16.76 -0.45 -5.63
N ASP A 214 16.78 -1.51 -4.83
CA ASP A 214 16.09 -2.76 -5.17
C ASP A 214 14.58 -2.68 -5.00
N GLN A 215 14.08 -1.90 -4.02
CA GLN A 215 12.66 -1.60 -3.88
C GLN A 215 12.12 -0.85 -5.11
N ILE A 216 12.88 0.09 -5.67
CA ILE A 216 12.54 0.77 -6.93
C ILE A 216 12.64 -0.19 -8.12
N ARG A 217 13.68 -1.03 -8.17
CA ARG A 217 13.84 -2.03 -9.25
C ARG A 217 12.67 -2.99 -9.31
N GLU A 218 12.17 -3.46 -8.17
CA GLU A 218 11.00 -4.33 -8.13
C GLU A 218 9.73 -3.59 -8.58
N ALA A 219 9.54 -2.33 -8.18
CA ALA A 219 8.44 -1.52 -8.67
C ALA A 219 8.48 -1.35 -10.19
N LEU A 220 9.66 -1.08 -10.76
CA LEU A 220 9.82 -0.98 -12.22
C LEU A 220 9.58 -2.33 -12.92
N ARG A 221 9.99 -3.45 -12.33
CA ARG A 221 9.69 -4.79 -12.88
C ARG A 221 8.19 -5.02 -13.00
N LEU A 222 7.43 -4.75 -11.93
CA LEU A 222 5.98 -4.94 -11.91
C LEU A 222 5.24 -3.92 -12.78
N ALA A 223 5.76 -2.69 -12.88
CA ALA A 223 5.24 -1.68 -13.79
C ALA A 223 5.23 -2.15 -15.25
N ALA A 224 6.30 -2.82 -15.68
CA ALA A 224 6.40 -3.41 -17.02
C ALA A 224 5.48 -4.63 -17.21
N LEU A 225 5.20 -5.37 -16.14
CA LEU A 225 4.34 -6.56 -16.17
C LEU A 225 2.84 -6.24 -16.10
N ALA A 226 2.47 -5.01 -15.75
CA ALA A 226 1.07 -4.60 -15.60
C ALA A 226 0.22 -4.77 -16.87
N GLY A 227 0.84 -4.96 -18.04
CA GLY A 227 0.16 -5.35 -19.28
C GLY A 227 -0.67 -4.22 -19.91
N LYS A 228 -0.31 -2.96 -19.63
CA LYS A 228 -0.86 -1.77 -20.30
C LYS A 228 -0.07 -1.51 -21.60
N SER A 229 -0.53 -0.57 -22.42
CA SER A 229 0.23 -0.11 -23.60
C SER A 229 1.48 0.70 -23.26
N TYR A 230 1.71 0.96 -21.97
CA TYR A 230 2.84 1.69 -21.40
C TYR A 230 3.20 1.08 -20.04
N ASP A 231 4.45 1.24 -19.60
CA ASP A 231 4.85 0.83 -18.25
C ASP A 231 4.24 1.78 -17.20
N LEU A 232 3.73 1.24 -16.09
CA LEU A 232 3.16 2.10 -15.05
C LEU A 232 4.22 3.07 -14.50
N PRO A 233 3.92 4.37 -14.38
CA PRO A 233 4.82 5.29 -13.71
C PRO A 233 4.94 4.93 -12.21
N VAL A 234 6.15 5.03 -11.68
CA VAL A 234 6.49 4.71 -10.29
C VAL A 234 6.79 6.00 -9.53
N PHE A 235 6.05 6.26 -8.45
CA PHE A 235 6.22 7.43 -7.59
C PHE A 235 6.52 6.97 -6.15
N PRO A 236 7.80 6.78 -5.79
CA PRO A 236 8.17 6.38 -4.44
C PRO A 236 7.78 7.45 -3.42
N LEU A 237 7.15 7.03 -2.34
CA LEU A 237 6.83 7.89 -1.20
C LEU A 237 8.01 7.84 -0.20
N VAL A 238 8.56 9.01 0.12
CA VAL A 238 9.75 9.14 0.94
C VAL A 238 9.49 10.13 2.08
N ASN A 239 9.82 9.74 3.31
CA ASN A 239 9.80 10.65 4.46
C ASN A 239 11.09 11.48 4.50
N SER A 240 11.00 12.74 4.91
CA SER A 240 12.18 13.59 5.11
C SER A 240 12.98 13.26 6.38
N VAL A 241 12.47 12.35 7.22
CA VAL A 241 13.09 11.84 8.44
C VAL A 241 13.30 10.33 8.35
N TYR A 242 14.35 9.82 8.97
CA TYR A 242 14.58 8.37 9.05
C TYR A 242 13.47 7.67 9.85
N THR A 243 13.07 6.47 9.42
CA THR A 243 11.93 5.73 9.97
C THR A 243 11.97 5.55 11.49
N SER A 244 13.11 5.12 12.04
CA SER A 244 13.24 4.89 13.49
C SER A 244 13.83 6.07 14.27
N SER A 245 13.80 7.30 13.72
CA SER A 245 14.35 8.48 14.41
C SER A 245 13.59 9.78 14.11
N SER A 246 13.82 10.81 14.91
CA SER A 246 13.37 12.18 14.63
C SER A 246 14.36 12.99 13.79
N THR A 247 15.40 12.36 13.26
CA THR A 247 16.46 13.05 12.50
C THR A 247 16.16 13.09 11.01
N PHE A 248 16.36 14.26 10.39
CA PHE A 248 16.22 14.43 8.94
C PHE A 248 17.22 13.56 8.18
N LEU A 249 16.84 13.14 6.97
CA LEU A 249 17.72 12.44 6.05
C LEU A 249 18.96 13.29 5.75
N SER A 250 20.13 12.64 5.74
CA SER A 250 21.39 13.30 5.41
C SER A 250 21.46 13.68 3.93
N GLN A 251 22.09 14.80 3.60
CA GLN A 251 22.34 15.24 2.21
C GLN A 251 23.41 14.42 1.46
N VAL A 252 23.94 13.34 2.03
CA VAL A 252 25.15 12.68 1.51
C VAL A 252 24.92 12.13 0.10
N ILE A 253 25.52 12.82 -0.89
CA ILE A 253 25.68 12.37 -2.27
C ILE A 253 26.92 11.46 -2.30
N THR A 254 26.74 10.19 -1.99
CA THR A 254 27.73 9.17 -2.37
C THR A 254 27.39 8.68 -3.77
N LEU A 255 27.98 9.33 -4.76
CA LEU A 255 28.13 8.79 -6.12
C LEU A 255 29.20 7.69 -6.13
#